data_AF-A0A1G0EHI4-F1
#
_entry.id   AF-A0A1G0EHI4-F1
#
_cell.length_a   1.000
_cell.length_b   1.000
_cell.length_c   1.000
_cell.angle_alpha   90.00
_cell.angle_beta   90.00
_cell.angle_gamma   90.00
#
_symmetry.space_group_name_H-M   'P 1'
#
loop_
_entity.id
_entity.type
_entity.pdbx_description
1 polymer ?
#
loop_
_entity_poly.entity_id
_entity_poly.type
_entity_poly.pdbx_seq_one_letter_code
_entity_poly.pdbx_strand_id
1 'polypeptide(L)'
;MKKNDARCLTAIFCDDIRPELGNKLSFMGCYQSELVVQMAPVTLPKLCVFASILTPKERPFKSLMLRVVQDDDVELARMDIPQEGLTGSSQVFDETSTRKIISTAIVFSPFAIEKPTMLKLMATTEEGEITGPRLLIKVAAAQEPTVQQTKKTKTAKYSVS
;
A
#
# COMPACT_ATOMS: atom_id res chain seq x y z
N MET A 1 1.16 -18.08 22.91
CA MET A 1 0.18 -17.39 22.05
C MET A 1 0.80 -16.04 21.69
N LYS A 2 1.06 -15.71 20.41
CA LYS A 2 1.62 -14.39 20.10
C LYS A 2 0.51 -13.38 20.37
N LYS A 3 0.84 -12.32 21.11
CA LYS A 3 -0.17 -11.42 21.69
C LYS A 3 -1.13 -10.85 20.63
N ASN A 4 -0.66 -10.65 19.39
CA ASN A 4 -1.42 -10.10 18.27
C ASN A 4 -1.99 -11.12 17.26
N ASP A 5 -2.00 -12.44 17.52
CA ASP A 5 -2.42 -13.46 16.53
C ASP A 5 -3.85 -13.27 15.97
N ALA A 6 -4.73 -12.63 16.75
CA ALA A 6 -6.10 -12.34 16.34
C ALA A 6 -6.31 -10.94 15.76
N ARG A 7 -5.26 -10.13 15.63
CA ARG A 7 -5.31 -8.77 15.05
C ARG A 7 -4.70 -8.79 13.65
N CYS A 8 -5.26 -8.01 12.74
CA CYS A 8 -4.82 -7.97 11.35
C CYS A 8 -4.70 -6.52 10.89
N LEU A 9 -3.59 -6.17 10.24
CA LEU A 9 -3.36 -4.87 9.65
C LEU A 9 -3.33 -5.01 8.13
N THR A 10 -4.19 -4.28 7.44
CA THR A 10 -4.28 -4.22 5.98
C THR A 10 -4.17 -2.79 5.50
N ALA A 11 -3.91 -2.61 4.21
CA ALA A 11 -3.80 -1.30 3.59
C ALA A 11 -4.23 -1.33 2.13
N ILE A 12 -4.73 -0.19 1.67
CA ILE A 12 -4.83 0.14 0.25
C ILE A 12 -3.83 1.25 -0.03
N PHE A 13 -2.86 0.98 -0.89
CA PHE A 13 -1.96 2.00 -1.44
C PHE A 13 -2.58 2.56 -2.72
N CYS A 14 -2.70 3.87 -2.85
CA CYS A 14 -3.33 4.48 -4.02
C CYS A 14 -2.85 5.91 -4.28
N ASP A 15 -3.16 6.48 -5.45
CA ASP A 15 -2.83 7.86 -5.79
C ASP A 15 -3.67 8.90 -5.04
N ASP A 16 -4.95 8.59 -4.79
CA ASP A 16 -5.89 9.52 -4.19
C ASP A 16 -6.99 8.79 -3.41
N ILE A 17 -7.49 9.42 -2.35
CA ILE A 17 -8.65 8.96 -1.58
C ILE A 17 -9.69 10.08 -1.62
N ARG A 18 -10.88 9.77 -2.15
CA ARG A 18 -11.96 10.75 -2.27
C ARG A 18 -13.13 10.35 -1.38
N PRO A 19 -13.63 11.25 -0.52
CA PRO A 19 -14.89 11.03 0.17
C PRO A 19 -16.05 11.17 -0.81
N GLU A 20 -17.01 10.27 -0.69
CA GLU A 20 -18.25 10.25 -1.47
C GLU A 20 -19.47 10.36 -0.55
N LEU A 21 -20.63 10.67 -1.12
CA LEU A 21 -21.88 10.74 -0.36
C LEU A 21 -22.18 9.41 0.34
N GLY A 22 -22.53 9.47 1.62
CA GLY A 22 -22.92 8.31 2.42
C GLY A 22 -21.75 7.53 3.03
N ASN A 23 -20.70 8.22 3.48
CA ASN A 23 -19.52 7.61 4.15
C ASN A 23 -18.77 6.59 3.29
N LYS A 24 -18.86 6.72 1.96
CA LYS A 24 -18.12 5.90 1.00
C LYS A 24 -16.79 6.56 0.66
N LEU A 25 -15.82 5.74 0.26
CA LEU A 25 -14.52 6.19 -0.21
C LEU A 25 -14.27 5.66 -1.62
N SER A 26 -13.78 6.53 -2.50
CA SER A 26 -13.22 6.15 -3.79
C SER A 26 -11.69 6.13 -3.70
N PHE A 27 -11.08 5.01 -4.09
CA PHE A 27 -9.63 4.86 -4.15
C PHE A 27 -9.18 4.94 -5.61
N MET A 28 -8.37 5.94 -5.95
CA MET A 28 -7.91 6.16 -7.33
C MET A 28 -6.49 5.63 -7.51
N GLY A 29 -6.23 4.90 -8.59
CA GLY A 29 -4.88 4.42 -8.89
C GLY A 29 -4.36 3.45 -7.82
N CYS A 30 -5.12 2.38 -7.53
CA CYS A 30 -4.74 1.42 -6.49
C CYS A 30 -3.55 0.56 -6.91
N TYR A 31 -2.55 0.52 -6.04
CA TYR A 31 -1.40 -0.36 -6.15
C TYR A 31 -1.66 -1.64 -5.36
N GLN A 32 -1.24 -2.77 -5.92
CA GLN A 32 -1.22 -4.04 -5.21
C GLN A 32 0.05 -4.11 -4.34
N SER A 33 0.90 -5.09 -4.56
CA SER A 33 2.19 -5.20 -3.88
C SER A 33 3.28 -4.33 -4.49
N GLU A 34 3.07 -3.78 -5.69
CA GLU A 34 4.11 -3.09 -6.46
C GLU A 34 3.61 -1.80 -7.10
N LEU A 35 4.48 -0.78 -7.06
CA LEU A 35 4.43 0.46 -7.84
C LEU A 35 5.64 0.43 -8.79
N VAL A 36 5.41 0.53 -10.10
CA VAL A 36 6.51 0.59 -11.08
C VAL A 36 6.57 1.99 -11.68
N VAL A 37 7.68 2.67 -11.48
CA VAL A 37 7.98 3.97 -12.10
C VAL A 37 8.92 3.79 -13.29
N GLN A 38 8.83 4.67 -14.29
CA GLN A 38 9.66 4.56 -15.50
C GLN A 38 11.13 4.91 -15.24
N MET A 39 11.38 5.86 -14.34
CA MET A 39 12.71 6.29 -13.94
C MET A 39 12.68 6.83 -12.51
N ALA A 40 13.84 6.87 -11.87
CA ALA A 40 14.06 7.57 -10.61
C ALA A 40 15.31 8.45 -10.75
N PRO A 41 15.34 9.68 -10.18
CA PRO A 41 14.34 10.21 -9.27
C PRO A 41 13.04 10.63 -9.97
N VAL A 42 11.90 10.44 -9.29
CA VAL A 42 10.58 10.89 -9.73
C VAL A 42 9.73 11.28 -8.54
N THR A 43 8.86 12.26 -8.71
CA THR A 43 7.93 12.70 -7.66
C THR A 43 6.51 12.37 -8.07
N LEU A 44 5.83 11.57 -7.25
CA LEU A 44 4.39 11.39 -7.36
C LEU A 44 3.69 12.64 -6.82
N PRO A 45 2.63 13.14 -7.49
CA PRO A 45 1.83 14.23 -6.97
C PRO A 45 1.27 13.91 -5.58
N LYS A 46 0.88 12.64 -5.38
CA LYS A 46 0.31 12.14 -4.14
C LYS A 46 0.53 10.63 -4.03
N LEU A 47 0.74 10.15 -2.81
CA LEU A 47 0.67 8.74 -2.44
C LEU A 47 -0.15 8.62 -1.15
N CYS A 48 -1.22 7.84 -1.20
CA CYS A 48 -2.13 7.59 -0.09
C CYS A 48 -1.99 6.16 0.42
N VAL A 49 -2.09 6.00 1.74
CA VAL A 49 -2.16 4.71 2.42
C VAL A 49 -3.41 4.70 3.27
N PHE A 50 -4.43 3.94 2.86
CA PHE A 50 -5.61 3.70 3.67
C PHE A 50 -5.39 2.46 4.55
N ALA A 51 -4.99 2.68 5.79
CA ALA A 51 -4.74 1.63 6.77
C ALA A 51 -6.06 1.16 7.39
N SER A 52 -6.23 -0.15 7.53
CA SER A 52 -7.35 -0.75 8.28
C SER A 52 -6.80 -1.80 9.24
N ILE A 53 -7.14 -1.68 10.51
CA ILE A 53 -6.72 -2.62 11.54
C ILE A 53 -7.91 -3.24 12.24
N LEU A 54 -7.89 -4.57 12.30
CA LEU A 54 -8.96 -5.39 12.85
C LEU A 54 -8.55 -5.93 14.22
N THR A 55 -9.48 -5.89 15.17
CA THR A 55 -9.31 -6.51 16.51
C THR A 55 -10.58 -7.22 16.95
N PRO A 56 -10.48 -8.30 17.75
CA PRO A 56 -11.66 -8.92 18.36
C PRO A 56 -12.47 -7.91 19.18
N LYS A 57 -13.80 -8.00 19.14
CA LYS A 57 -14.70 -7.10 19.89
C LYS A 57 -14.47 -7.17 21.40
N GLU A 58 -14.15 -8.36 21.91
CA GLU A 58 -13.91 -8.68 23.31
C GLU A 58 -12.54 -8.17 23.79
N ARG A 59 -11.66 -7.81 22.85
CA ARG A 59 -10.30 -7.34 23.11
C ARG A 59 -9.97 -6.13 22.24
N PRO A 60 -10.64 -4.97 22.48
CA PRO A 60 -10.38 -3.75 21.73
C PRO A 60 -8.95 -3.24 21.99
N PHE A 61 -8.46 -2.35 21.12
CA PHE A 61 -7.18 -1.68 21.35
C PHE A 61 -7.28 -0.72 22.54
N LYS A 62 -6.24 -0.69 23.37
CA LYS A 62 -6.05 0.35 24.40
C LYS A 62 -5.15 1.46 23.92
N SER A 63 -4.25 1.15 22.99
CA SER A 63 -3.39 2.10 22.30
C SER A 63 -3.14 1.60 20.88
N LEU A 64 -3.05 2.53 19.94
CA LEU A 64 -2.76 2.21 18.56
C LEU A 64 -1.96 3.36 17.94
N MET A 65 -0.81 3.02 17.41
CA MET A 65 0.06 3.94 16.69
C MET A 65 0.43 3.31 15.35
N LEU A 66 0.23 4.04 14.26
CA LEU A 66 0.55 3.61 12.90
C LEU A 66 1.84 4.28 12.43
N ARG A 67 2.68 3.52 11.72
CA ARG A 67 3.90 4.01 11.06
C ARG A 67 3.96 3.57 9.62
N VAL A 68 4.48 4.44 8.77
CA VAL A 68 4.95 4.08 7.43
C VAL A 68 6.47 4.17 7.47
N VAL A 69 7.13 3.05 7.25
CA VAL A 69 8.60 2.95 7.28
C VAL A 69 9.09 2.64 5.87
N GLN A 70 10.13 3.35 5.43
CA GLN A 70 10.83 3.12 4.18
C GLN A 70 12.13 2.35 4.45
N ASP A 71 12.38 1.31 3.65
CA ASP A 71 13.61 0.48 3.66
C ASP A 71 14.05 -0.01 5.07
N ASP A 72 13.08 -0.26 5.95
CA ASP A 72 13.19 -0.77 7.32
C ASP A 72 13.69 0.19 8.41
N ASP A 73 14.27 1.34 8.07
CA ASP A 73 14.89 2.26 9.04
C ASP A 73 14.39 3.71 8.98
N VAL A 74 13.81 4.14 7.86
CA VAL A 74 13.34 5.54 7.70
C VAL A 74 11.85 5.65 8.02
N GLU A 75 11.50 6.27 9.15
CA GLU A 75 10.10 6.57 9.49
C GLU A 75 9.60 7.78 8.66
N LEU A 76 8.71 7.53 7.70
CA LEU A 76 8.12 8.56 6.85
C LEU A 76 6.91 9.24 7.49
N ALA A 77 6.15 8.48 8.27
CA ALA A 77 4.98 8.99 8.96
C ALA A 77 4.74 8.20 10.24
N ARG A 78 4.23 8.91 11.25
CA ARG A 78 3.75 8.36 12.51
C ARG A 78 2.45 9.03 12.91
N MET A 79 1.48 8.22 13.28
CA MET A 79 0.16 8.70 13.69
C MET A 79 -0.34 7.90 14.90
N ASP A 80 -0.49 8.60 16.02
CA ASP A 80 -1.15 8.07 17.20
C ASP A 80 -2.67 8.21 17.06
N ILE A 81 -3.39 7.12 17.25
CA ILE A 81 -4.85 7.11 17.18
C ILE A 81 -5.40 7.50 18.56
N PRO A 82 -6.13 8.62 18.68
CA PRO A 82 -6.66 9.07 19.95
C PRO A 82 -7.72 8.09 20.47
N GLN A 83 -7.95 8.07 21.79
CA GLN A 83 -8.88 7.15 22.45
C GLN A 83 -10.29 7.23 21.84
N GLU A 84 -10.72 8.44 21.50
CA GLU A 84 -12.01 8.71 20.87
C GLU A 84 -12.13 7.97 19.52
N GLY A 85 -11.03 7.83 18.78
CA GLY A 85 -10.96 7.07 17.52
C GLY A 85 -10.90 5.55 17.72
N LEU A 86 -10.50 5.06 18.90
CA LEU A 86 -10.53 3.63 19.24
C LEU A 86 -11.91 3.18 19.71
N THR A 87 -12.63 4.06 20.39
CA THR A 87 -14.00 3.84 20.87
C THR A 87 -15.04 4.22 19.82
N GLY A 88 -14.68 5.14 18.93
CA GLY A 88 -15.57 5.79 17.98
C GLY A 88 -15.84 4.97 16.74
N SER A 89 -16.97 4.27 16.75
CA SER A 89 -17.79 4.14 15.54
C SER A 89 -19.25 4.13 15.95
N SER A 90 -19.92 5.28 15.80
CA SER A 90 -21.37 5.48 15.98
C SER A 90 -22.21 4.78 14.89
N GLN A 91 -21.75 3.63 14.41
CA GLN A 91 -22.50 2.76 13.50
C GLN A 91 -23.02 1.63 14.37
N VAL A 92 -24.34 1.42 14.32
CA VAL A 92 -25.13 0.39 15.01
C VAL A 92 -24.24 -0.78 15.44
N PHE A 93 -24.12 -0.98 16.76
CA PHE A 93 -23.47 -2.18 17.29
C PHE A 93 -24.32 -3.37 16.86
N ASP A 94 -23.91 -4.03 15.79
CA ASP A 94 -24.37 -5.37 15.50
C ASP A 94 -23.83 -6.27 16.61
N GLU A 95 -24.74 -6.82 17.43
CA GLU A 95 -24.39 -7.74 18.50
C GLU A 95 -23.65 -8.97 17.97
N THR A 96 -23.92 -9.36 16.72
CA THR A 96 -23.31 -10.51 16.04
C THR A 96 -21.90 -10.22 15.52
N SER A 97 -21.44 -8.96 15.53
CA SER A 97 -20.10 -8.62 15.07
C SER A 97 -19.03 -9.20 15.99
N THR A 98 -18.09 -9.93 15.40
CA THR A 98 -16.96 -10.56 16.10
C THR A 98 -15.72 -9.67 16.15
N ARG A 99 -15.68 -8.60 15.36
CA ARG A 99 -14.48 -7.76 15.16
C ARG A 99 -14.82 -6.29 15.03
N LYS A 100 -13.94 -5.44 15.55
CA LYS A 100 -13.92 -4.00 15.29
C LYS A 100 -12.84 -3.69 14.27
N ILE A 101 -13.13 -2.70 13.42
CA ILE A 101 -12.19 -2.19 12.42
C ILE A 101 -11.97 -0.71 12.71
N ILE A 102 -10.71 -0.31 12.81
CA ILE A 102 -10.30 1.09 12.83
C ILE A 102 -9.58 1.35 11.52
N SER A 103 -10.03 2.38 10.80
CA SER A 103 -9.46 2.74 9.51
C SER A 103 -9.10 4.21 9.47
N THR A 104 -8.00 4.53 8.79
CA THR A 104 -7.50 5.90 8.65
C THR A 104 -6.63 6.02 7.42
N ALA A 105 -6.46 7.25 6.93
CA ALA A 105 -5.67 7.57 5.76
C ALA A 105 -4.39 8.32 6.15
N ILE A 106 -3.26 7.92 5.57
CA ILE A 106 -1.99 8.64 5.61
C ILE A 106 -1.73 9.13 4.18
N VAL A 107 -1.48 10.42 4.00
CA VAL A 107 -1.33 11.03 2.68
C VAL A 107 0.02 11.74 2.59
N PHE A 108 0.82 11.35 1.60
CA PHE A 108 2.06 12.02 1.21
C PHE A 108 1.79 12.83 -0.05
N SER A 109 2.01 14.14 -0.01
CA SER A 109 1.73 15.04 -1.13
C SER A 109 2.65 16.26 -1.06
N PRO A 110 3.72 16.33 -1.86
CA PRO A 110 4.19 15.34 -2.83
C PRO A 110 4.87 14.12 -2.18
N PHE A 111 5.13 13.06 -2.96
CA PHE A 111 5.94 11.91 -2.53
C PHE A 111 7.11 11.66 -3.49
N ALA A 112 8.34 11.88 -3.01
CA ALA A 112 9.57 11.72 -3.81
C ALA A 112 10.08 10.27 -3.76
N ILE A 113 10.44 9.74 -4.92
CA ILE A 113 11.03 8.41 -5.11
C ILE A 113 12.41 8.61 -5.73
N GLU A 114 13.45 8.52 -4.89
CA GLU A 114 14.84 8.71 -5.33
C GLU A 114 15.43 7.46 -5.98
N LYS A 115 15.01 6.28 -5.52
CA LYS A 115 15.54 4.97 -5.93
C LYS A 115 14.48 3.89 -5.70
N PRO A 116 14.65 2.68 -6.28
CA PRO A 116 13.86 1.52 -5.87
C PRO A 116 13.90 1.35 -4.35
N THR A 117 12.73 1.17 -3.74
CA THR A 117 12.55 1.22 -2.28
C THR A 117 11.31 0.43 -1.87
N MET A 118 11.15 0.19 -0.58
CA MET A 118 9.98 -0.49 -0.02
C MET A 118 9.33 0.37 1.07
N LEU A 119 8.01 0.55 0.98
CA LEU A 119 7.21 1.10 2.06
C LEU A 119 6.56 -0.03 2.84
N LYS A 120 6.60 0.07 4.18
CA LYS A 120 6.00 -0.89 5.10
C LYS A 120 5.05 -0.18 6.03
N LEU A 121 3.80 -0.64 6.10
CA LEU A 121 2.86 -0.21 7.12
C LEU A 121 3.07 -1.04 8.38
N MET A 122 3.19 -0.38 9.53
CA MET A 122 3.33 -1.02 10.83
C MET A 122 2.32 -0.42 11.81
N ALA A 123 1.85 -1.24 12.75
CA ALA A 123 1.09 -0.78 13.89
C ALA A 123 1.78 -1.19 15.19
N THR A 124 1.71 -0.33 16.19
CA THR A 124 2.16 -0.61 17.56
C THR A 124 0.95 -0.51 18.48
N THR A 125 0.78 -1.51 19.33
CA THR A 125 -0.33 -1.61 20.28
C THR A 125 0.20 -1.87 21.68
N GLU A 126 -0.67 -1.89 22.69
CA GLU A 126 -0.31 -2.26 24.06
C GLU A 126 0.21 -3.71 24.18
N GLU A 127 -0.03 -4.53 23.16
CA GLU A 127 0.36 -5.94 23.10
C GLU A 127 1.62 -6.19 22.26
N GLY A 128 2.16 -5.14 21.64
CA GLY A 128 3.35 -5.19 20.78
C GLY A 128 3.06 -4.77 19.35
N GLU A 129 4.04 -4.99 18.48
CA GLU A 129 4.00 -4.60 17.08
C GLU A 129 3.19 -5.58 16.21
N ILE A 130 2.60 -5.04 15.15
CA ILE A 130 1.88 -5.75 14.10
C ILE A 130 2.48 -5.27 12.78
N THR A 131 3.04 -6.22 12.03
CA THR A 131 3.54 -5.95 10.68
C THR A 131 2.37 -5.98 9.69
N GLY A 132 2.21 -4.92 8.92
CA GLY A 132 1.21 -4.81 7.87
C GLY A 132 1.76 -5.11 6.48
N PRO A 133 1.00 -4.77 5.43
CA PRO A 133 1.43 -4.93 4.06
C PRO A 133 2.57 -3.97 3.68
N ARG A 134 3.23 -4.32 2.58
CA ARG A 134 4.32 -3.55 1.98
C ARG A 134 3.98 -3.18 0.53
N LEU A 135 4.47 -2.02 0.11
CA LEU A 135 4.48 -1.58 -1.27
C LEU A 135 5.93 -1.56 -1.77
N LEU A 136 6.23 -2.36 -2.78
CA LEU A 136 7.52 -2.37 -3.44
C LEU A 136 7.53 -1.34 -4.57
N ILE A 137 8.41 -0.36 -4.49
CA ILE A 137 8.59 0.66 -5.52
C ILE A 137 9.78 0.24 -6.39
N LYS A 138 9.50 -0.06 -7.66
CA LYS A 138 10.49 -0.53 -8.64
C LYS A 138 10.65 0.49 -9.76
N VAL A 139 11.84 0.55 -10.34
CA VAL A 139 12.10 1.26 -11.59
C VAL A 139 12.02 0.24 -12.72
N ALA A 140 11.27 0.54 -13.78
CA ALA A 140 11.21 -0.29 -14.97
C ALA A 140 12.62 -0.45 -15.56
N ALA A 141 13.04 -1.68 -15.82
CA ALA A 141 14.25 -1.91 -16.61
C ALA A 141 14.01 -1.32 -18.00
N ALA A 142 14.96 -0.52 -18.51
CA ALA A 142 14.92 -0.05 -19.89
C ALA A 142 14.81 -1.27 -20.80
N GLN A 143 13.75 -1.35 -21.60
CA GLN A 143 13.67 -2.35 -22.66
C GLN A 143 14.87 -2.11 -23.58
N GLU A 144 15.79 -3.06 -23.64
CA GLU A 144 16.81 -3.06 -24.70
C GLU A 144 16.07 -3.07 -26.04
N PRO A 145 16.41 -2.15 -26.98
CA PRO A 145 15.73 -2.13 -28.27
C PRO A 145 15.98 -3.45 -29.00
N THR A 146 14.90 -4.19 -29.25
CA THR A 146 14.92 -5.42 -30.04
C THR A 146 15.46 -5.09 -31.44
N VAL A 147 16.70 -5.47 -31.72
CA VAL A 147 17.29 -5.34 -33.05
C VAL A 147 16.49 -6.22 -34.01
N GLN A 148 15.67 -5.59 -34.85
CA GLN A 148 14.98 -6.25 -35.94
C GLN A 148 16.03 -6.80 -36.91
N GLN A 149 16.27 -8.11 -36.87
CA GLN A 149 17.06 -8.80 -37.88
C GLN A 149 16.31 -8.75 -39.21
N THR A 150 16.75 -7.87 -40.10
CA THR A 150 16.37 -7.88 -41.52
C THR A 150 16.86 -9.19 -42.14
N LYS A 151 15.95 -10.14 -42.36
CA LYS A 151 16.22 -11.33 -43.17
C LYS A 151 16.53 -10.88 -44.61
N LYS A 152 17.80 -10.96 -45.01
CA LYS A 152 18.22 -10.90 -46.42
C LYS A 152 17.66 -12.13 -47.14
N THR A 153 16.60 -11.95 -47.91
CA THR A 153 16.09 -12.96 -48.84
C THR A 153 17.12 -13.15 -49.97
N LYS A 154 17.83 -14.28 -49.96
CA LYS A 154 18.64 -14.72 -51.12
C LYS A 154 17.70 -15.29 -52.18
N THR A 155 17.70 -14.66 -53.36
CA THR A 155 17.02 -15.11 -54.58
C THR A 155 17.68 -16.38 -55.10
N ALA A 156 16.96 -17.51 -55.09
CA ALA A 156 17.36 -18.72 -55.81
C ALA A 156 16.77 -18.68 -57.22
N LYS A 157 17.65 -18.59 -58.23
CA LYS A 157 17.31 -18.82 -59.64
C LYS A 157 17.07 -20.31 -59.84
N TYR A 158 15.90 -20.69 -60.35
CA TYR A 158 15.67 -21.99 -60.97
C TYR A 158 15.75 -21.83 -62.49
N SER A 159 16.72 -22.51 -63.10
CA SER A 159 16.77 -22.82 -64.53
C SER A 159 16.24 -24.24 -64.70
N VAL A 160 15.23 -24.43 -65.55
CA VAL A 160 14.86 -25.75 -66.06
C VAL A 160 14.87 -25.68 -67.57
N SER A 161 15.60 -26.64 -68.12
CA SER A 161 15.87 -26.97 -69.51
C SER A 161 14.63 -27.42 -70.29
#